data_AF-A0A526ZD34-F1
#
_entry.id   AF-A0A526ZD34-F1
#
_cell.length_a   1.000
_cell.length_b   1.000
_cell.length_c   1.000
_cell.angle_alpha   90.00
_cell.angle_beta   90.00
_cell.angle_gamma   90.00
#
_symmetry.space_group_name_H-M   'P 1'
#
loop_
_entity.id
_entity.type
_entity.pdbx_description
1 polymer ?
#
loop_
_entity_poly.entity_id
_entity_poly.type
_entity_poly.pdbx_seq_one_letter_code
_entity_poly.pdbx_strand_id
1 'polypeptide(L)'
;MPNHNENLAIGWFSSEAPKDPLVDGCGFIVHAAEGENGELWTRVGERCLSAFRQMKNIEIHYLVALRETGAVYYAAAMEGAHGVAAVPMMRPIAIDPFNTDALVYAGVHQCVLGQIGFRVDTRVHAIQIQRLEDFARPFGTAHAGDSLTGNGTLEDMA
;
A
#
# COMPACT_ATOMS: atom_id res chain seq x y z
N MET A 1 -23.37 -17.75 4.08
CA MET A 1 -22.00 -18.03 3.58
C MET A 1 -21.06 -16.98 4.13
N PRO A 2 -19.77 -17.26 4.36
CA PRO A 2 -18.80 -16.23 4.72
C PRO A 2 -18.82 -15.13 3.66
N ASN A 3 -18.86 -13.87 4.09
CA ASN A 3 -18.86 -12.74 3.17
C ASN A 3 -17.40 -12.43 2.82
N HIS A 4 -16.95 -12.86 1.65
CA HIS A 4 -15.61 -12.54 1.14
C HIS A 4 -15.69 -11.19 0.42
N ASN A 5 -15.25 -10.13 1.10
CA ASN A 5 -15.29 -8.77 0.57
C ASN A 5 -13.94 -8.37 -0.05
N GLU A 6 -12.88 -9.14 0.19
CA GLU A 6 -11.53 -8.83 -0.29
C GLU A 6 -11.29 -9.46 -1.67
N ASN A 7 -11.01 -8.60 -2.65
CA ASN A 7 -10.80 -9.00 -4.04
C ASN A 7 -9.33 -9.31 -4.33
N LEU A 8 -8.44 -8.47 -3.80
CA LEU A 8 -7.01 -8.46 -4.14
C LEU A 8 -6.17 -8.11 -2.90
N ALA A 9 -5.07 -8.80 -2.70
CA ALA A 9 -3.99 -8.42 -1.80
C ALA A 9 -2.66 -8.41 -2.55
N ILE A 10 -1.87 -7.35 -2.40
CA ILE A 10 -0.56 -7.19 -3.05
C ILE A 10 0.44 -6.61 -2.08
N GLY A 11 1.68 -7.10 -2.12
CA GLY A 11 2.72 -6.59 -1.23
C GLY A 11 3.84 -7.58 -0.98
N TRP A 12 4.38 -7.50 0.22
CA TRP A 12 5.50 -8.29 0.72
C TRP A 12 5.02 -9.14 1.90
N PHE A 13 5.19 -10.45 1.80
CA PHE A 13 4.63 -11.44 2.73
C PHE A 13 5.74 -12.24 3.41
N SER A 14 5.49 -12.81 4.59
CA SER A 14 6.50 -13.54 5.37
C SER A 14 6.81 -14.93 4.80
N SER A 15 6.02 -15.40 3.83
CA SER A 15 6.21 -16.68 3.14
C SER A 15 5.82 -16.61 1.67
N GLU A 16 6.27 -17.57 0.86
CA GLU A 16 5.95 -17.64 -0.57
C GLU A 16 4.45 -17.77 -0.87
N ALA A 17 3.70 -18.39 0.05
CA ALA A 17 2.27 -18.63 -0.06
C ALA A 17 1.62 -18.52 1.32
N PRO A 18 1.42 -17.29 1.84
CA PRO A 18 0.75 -17.10 3.12
C PRO A 18 -0.64 -17.70 3.10
N LYS A 19 -1.02 -18.33 4.21
CA LYS A 19 -2.36 -18.93 4.38
C LYS A 19 -3.45 -17.87 4.31
N ASP A 20 -3.16 -16.68 4.84
CA ASP A 20 -4.06 -15.54 4.83
C ASP A 20 -3.25 -14.26 4.56
N PRO A 21 -3.27 -13.73 3.32
CA PRO A 21 -2.53 -12.52 2.97
C PRO A 21 -3.13 -11.25 3.59
N LEU A 22 -4.31 -11.32 4.23
CA LEU A 22 -4.95 -10.15 4.84
C LEU A 22 -4.34 -9.77 6.20
N VAL A 23 -3.57 -10.68 6.78
CA VAL A 23 -2.98 -10.54 8.12
C VAL A 23 -1.46 -10.73 8.12
N ASP A 24 -0.83 -10.79 6.95
CA ASP A 24 0.59 -11.09 6.80
C ASP A 24 1.36 -9.94 6.12
N GLY A 25 2.58 -9.71 6.59
CA GLY A 25 3.54 -8.78 5.99
C GLY A 25 3.05 -7.33 5.81
N CYS A 26 3.53 -6.70 4.73
CA CYS A 26 3.22 -5.33 4.34
C CYS A 26 2.52 -5.34 2.98
N GLY A 27 1.25 -4.92 2.94
CA GLY A 27 0.48 -4.99 1.70
C GLY A 27 -0.70 -4.04 1.61
N PHE A 28 -1.15 -3.86 0.37
CA PHE A 28 -2.45 -3.32 0.04
C PHE A 28 -3.49 -4.43 -0.03
N ILE A 29 -4.72 -4.10 0.37
CA ILE A 29 -5.88 -4.96 0.27
C ILE A 29 -7.01 -4.16 -0.38
N VAL A 30 -7.60 -4.68 -1.45
CA VAL A 30 -8.79 -4.11 -2.08
C VAL A 30 -10.01 -4.77 -1.45
N HIS A 31 -10.80 -3.97 -0.75
CA HIS A 31 -11.97 -4.38 -0.01
C HIS A 31 -13.26 -3.81 -0.63
N ALA A 32 -14.26 -4.65 -0.81
CA ALA A 32 -15.61 -4.28 -1.19
C ALA A 32 -16.32 -3.61 -0.01
N ALA A 33 -16.57 -2.31 -0.11
CA ALA A 33 -17.30 -1.54 0.90
C ALA A 33 -18.81 -1.52 0.57
N GLU A 34 -19.69 -1.64 1.57
CA GLU A 34 -21.12 -1.51 1.33
C GLU A 34 -21.52 -0.05 1.11
N GLY A 35 -22.21 0.25 0.00
CA GLY A 35 -22.67 1.60 -0.33
C GLY A 35 -21.62 2.51 -0.99
N GLU A 36 -20.36 2.06 -1.04
CA GLU A 36 -19.30 2.63 -1.86
C GLU A 36 -18.85 1.56 -2.89
N ASN A 37 -18.18 1.95 -3.98
CA ASN A 37 -17.75 0.93 -4.96
C ASN A 37 -16.71 -0.01 -4.33
N GLY A 38 -15.67 0.54 -3.70
CA GLY A 38 -14.77 -0.21 -2.82
C GLY A 38 -13.77 0.70 -2.10
N GLU A 39 -12.85 0.08 -1.38
CA GLU A 39 -11.89 0.72 -0.49
C GLU A 39 -10.51 0.05 -0.62
N LEU A 40 -9.47 0.86 -0.54
CA LEU A 40 -8.09 0.39 -0.44
C LEU A 40 -7.67 0.44 1.02
N TRP A 41 -7.35 -0.72 1.55
CA TRP A 41 -6.73 -0.88 2.85
C TRP A 41 -5.23 -1.05 2.73
N THR A 42 -4.52 -0.66 3.78
CA THR A 42 -3.09 -0.87 3.95
C THR A 42 -2.85 -1.58 5.28
N ARG A 43 -1.89 -2.50 5.27
CA ARG A 43 -1.38 -3.12 6.49
C ARG A 43 -0.50 -2.13 7.25
N VAL A 44 -0.85 -1.82 8.49
CA VAL A 44 -0.03 -1.01 9.40
C VAL A 44 0.05 -1.76 10.73
N GLY A 45 1.20 -2.38 10.98
CA GLY A 45 1.35 -3.40 12.01
C GLY A 45 0.26 -4.47 11.89
N GLU A 46 -0.40 -4.76 13.02
CA GLU A 46 -1.45 -5.79 13.09
C GLU A 46 -2.83 -5.32 12.61
N ARG A 47 -3.00 -4.08 12.10
CA ARG A 47 -4.30 -3.58 11.57
C ARG A 47 -4.33 -3.32 10.05
N CYS A 48 -5.51 -3.55 9.45
CA CYS A 48 -5.88 -2.98 8.14
C CYS A 48 -6.45 -1.59 8.39
N LEU A 49 -5.84 -0.57 7.79
CA LEU A 49 -6.34 0.80 7.83
C LEU A 49 -6.79 1.24 6.45
N SER A 50 -7.93 1.92 6.39
CA SER A 50 -8.41 2.58 5.18
C SER A 50 -7.44 3.67 4.74
N ALA A 51 -6.85 3.48 3.56
CA ALA A 51 -6.00 4.47 2.92
C ALA A 51 -6.75 5.30 1.87
N PHE A 52 -7.75 4.70 1.22
CA PHE A 52 -8.52 5.37 0.18
C PHE A 52 -9.92 4.76 0.00
N ARG A 53 -10.96 5.58 0.13
CA ARG A 53 -12.38 5.19 -0.02
C ARG A 53 -12.94 5.53 -1.39
N GLN A 54 -14.06 4.92 -1.74
CA GLN A 54 -14.78 5.17 -3.01
C GLN A 54 -13.95 4.85 -4.26
N MET A 55 -13.08 3.84 -4.15
CA MET A 55 -12.26 3.34 -5.25
C MET A 55 -13.11 3.04 -6.47
N LYS A 56 -12.68 3.56 -7.63
CA LYS A 56 -13.32 3.31 -8.92
C LYS A 56 -12.61 2.16 -9.65
N ASN A 57 -13.31 1.50 -10.56
CA ASN A 57 -12.74 0.45 -11.42
C ASN A 57 -11.96 1.09 -12.58
N ILE A 58 -10.87 1.77 -12.24
CA ILE A 58 -9.96 2.45 -13.16
C ILE A 58 -8.54 1.93 -12.92
N GLU A 59 -7.63 2.24 -13.84
CA GLU A 59 -6.23 1.84 -13.69
C GLU A 59 -5.55 2.61 -12.56
N ILE A 60 -5.02 1.86 -11.58
CA ILE A 60 -4.30 2.38 -10.42
C ILE A 60 -2.95 1.66 -10.33
N HIS A 61 -1.88 2.43 -10.22
CA HIS A 61 -0.55 1.96 -9.90
C HIS A 61 -0.36 1.93 -8.39
N TYR A 62 -0.02 0.75 -7.87
CA TYR A 62 0.31 0.54 -6.46
C TYR A 62 1.81 0.32 -6.32
N LEU A 63 2.41 0.94 -5.31
CA LEU A 63 3.81 0.72 -4.96
C LEU A 63 3.94 0.53 -3.46
N VAL A 64 4.52 -0.60 -3.07
CA VAL A 64 4.87 -0.94 -1.68
C VAL A 64 6.38 -0.95 -1.58
N ALA A 65 6.96 0.10 -1.02
CA ALA A 65 8.40 0.23 -0.85
C ALA A 65 8.80 -0.23 0.56
N LEU A 66 9.61 -1.30 0.64
CA LEU A 66 10.20 -1.74 1.90
C LEU A 66 11.19 -0.70 2.43
N ARG A 67 11.25 -0.63 3.75
CA ARG A 67 12.23 0.16 4.51
C ARG A 67 12.98 -0.76 5.46
N GLU A 68 13.97 -0.20 6.16
CA GLU A 68 14.66 -0.92 7.26
C GLU A 68 13.67 -1.47 8.30
N THR A 69 12.56 -0.75 8.51
CA THR A 69 11.42 -1.25 9.28
C THR A 69 10.14 -0.87 8.56
N GLY A 70 9.32 -1.85 8.25
CA GLY A 70 8.03 -1.67 7.60
C GLY A 70 8.09 -1.28 6.13
N ALA A 71 7.11 -0.49 5.70
CA ALA A 71 6.94 -0.09 4.31
C ALA A 71 6.29 1.30 4.18
N VAL A 72 6.49 1.93 3.02
CA VAL A 72 5.71 3.10 2.60
C VAL A 72 4.88 2.72 1.38
N TYR A 73 3.62 3.13 1.44
CA TYR A 73 2.60 2.79 0.46
C TYR A 73 2.30 3.99 -0.41
N TYR A 74 2.40 3.83 -1.72
CA TYR A 74 2.07 4.84 -2.70
C TYR A 74 0.99 4.32 -3.65
N ALA A 75 0.10 5.21 -4.07
CA ALA A 75 -0.86 4.93 -5.12
C ALA A 75 -1.06 6.14 -6.03
N ALA A 76 -1.26 5.88 -7.31
CA ALA A 76 -1.67 6.87 -8.29
C ALA A 76 -2.59 6.27 -9.35
N ALA A 77 -3.56 7.03 -9.84
CA ALA A 77 -4.45 6.63 -10.92
C ALA A 77 -4.04 7.24 -12.27
N MET A 78 -4.38 6.58 -13.37
CA MET A 78 -4.13 7.10 -14.72
C MET A 78 -5.09 8.26 -15.10
N GLU A 79 -6.30 8.24 -14.56
CA GLU A 79 -7.30 9.30 -14.71
C GLU A 79 -7.47 10.02 -13.37
N GLY A 80 -7.89 11.30 -13.36
CA GLY A 80 -8.01 12.19 -12.19
C GLY A 80 -9.01 11.75 -11.13
N ALA A 81 -8.81 10.55 -10.60
CA ALA A 81 -9.61 9.87 -9.63
C ALA A 81 -9.58 10.65 -8.33
N HIS A 82 -10.75 10.87 -7.78
CA HIS A 82 -10.84 11.54 -6.50
C HIS A 82 -10.09 10.72 -5.45
N GLY A 83 -9.18 11.34 -4.69
CA GLY A 83 -8.51 10.73 -3.53
C GLY A 83 -7.17 10.01 -3.78
N VAL A 84 -6.68 9.94 -5.02
CA VAL A 84 -5.32 9.50 -5.34
C VAL A 84 -4.64 10.48 -6.30
N ALA A 85 -3.32 10.53 -6.30
CA ALA A 85 -2.57 11.36 -7.25
C ALA A 85 -2.72 10.82 -8.68
N ALA A 86 -2.50 11.66 -9.69
CA ALA A 86 -2.47 11.22 -11.09
C ALA A 86 -1.03 10.89 -11.52
N VAL A 87 -0.84 9.78 -12.23
CA VAL A 87 0.44 9.41 -12.85
C VAL A 87 0.94 10.57 -13.74
N PRO A 88 2.25 10.91 -13.73
CA PRO A 88 3.38 10.22 -13.10
C PRO A 88 3.62 10.59 -11.62
N MET A 89 2.79 11.44 -11.02
CA MET A 89 2.97 11.84 -9.63
C MET A 89 2.35 10.80 -8.70
N MET A 90 3.12 10.34 -7.72
CA MET A 90 2.63 9.45 -6.65
C MET A 90 2.76 10.15 -5.30
N ARG A 91 1.81 9.91 -4.40
CA ARG A 91 1.89 10.39 -3.01
C ARG A 91 1.88 9.21 -2.04
N PRO A 92 2.58 9.31 -0.89
CA PRO A 92 2.40 8.37 0.20
C PRO A 92 0.94 8.40 0.65
N ILE A 93 0.33 7.23 0.79
CA ILE A 93 -1.04 7.07 1.30
C ILE A 93 -1.08 6.34 2.65
N ALA A 94 0.00 5.64 3.01
CA ALA A 94 0.21 5.10 4.34
C ALA A 94 1.71 4.87 4.60
N ILE A 95 2.06 4.75 5.88
CA ILE A 95 3.39 4.34 6.35
C ILE A 95 3.15 3.26 7.41
N ASP A 96 3.73 2.08 7.20
CA ASP A 96 3.86 1.06 8.22
C ASP A 96 5.28 1.13 8.80
N PRO A 97 5.44 1.46 10.09
CA PRO A 97 6.74 1.49 10.75
C PRO A 97 7.05 0.21 11.54
N PHE A 98 6.24 -0.86 11.46
CA PHE A 98 6.29 -1.96 12.44
C PHE A 98 6.85 -3.29 11.94
N ASN A 99 6.78 -3.60 10.63
CA ASN A 99 7.27 -4.89 10.14
C ASN A 99 8.81 -5.01 10.28
N THR A 100 9.28 -6.15 10.80
CA THR A 100 10.69 -6.45 11.05
C THR A 100 11.14 -7.77 10.42
N ASP A 101 10.36 -8.29 9.45
CA ASP A 101 10.64 -9.57 8.82
C ASP A 101 11.94 -9.50 8.02
N ALA A 102 12.89 -10.39 8.35
CA ALA A 102 14.21 -10.42 7.70
C ALA A 102 14.16 -10.91 6.25
N LEU A 103 13.15 -11.72 5.92
CA LEU A 103 12.92 -12.25 4.58
C LEU A 103 11.44 -12.08 4.24
N VAL A 104 11.18 -11.50 3.08
CA VAL A 104 9.84 -11.29 2.57
C VAL A 104 9.74 -11.68 1.10
N TYR A 105 8.54 -12.04 0.68
CA TYR A 105 8.22 -12.52 -0.65
C TYR A 105 7.24 -11.58 -1.31
N ALA A 106 7.56 -11.10 -2.51
CA ALA A 106 6.61 -10.31 -3.30
C ALA A 106 5.45 -11.22 -3.72
N GLY A 107 4.22 -10.81 -3.41
CA GLY A 107 3.03 -11.62 -3.68
C GLY A 107 1.89 -10.81 -4.26
N VAL A 108 1.07 -11.51 -5.05
CA VAL A 108 -0.22 -11.04 -5.56
C VAL A 108 -1.22 -12.15 -5.33
N HIS A 109 -2.23 -11.87 -4.52
CA HIS A 109 -3.26 -12.82 -4.12
C HIS A 109 -4.61 -12.27 -4.57
N GLN A 110 -5.29 -12.98 -5.46
CA GLN A 110 -6.59 -12.58 -5.98
C GLN A 110 -7.60 -13.70 -5.71
N CYS A 111 -8.74 -13.34 -5.11
CA CYS A 111 -9.83 -14.28 -4.89
C CYS A 111 -10.54 -14.60 -6.22
N VAL A 112 -10.97 -15.86 -6.40
CA VAL A 112 -11.59 -16.36 -7.66
C VAL A 112 -13.07 -15.95 -7.82
N LEU A 113 -13.65 -15.18 -6.89
CA LEU A 113 -15.10 -14.96 -6.87
C LEU A 113 -15.50 -13.54 -7.27
N GLY A 114 -16.11 -13.45 -8.46
CA GLY A 114 -17.01 -12.36 -8.81
C GLY A 114 -18.27 -12.48 -7.97
N GLN A 115 -18.34 -11.75 -6.85
CA GLN A 115 -19.64 -11.48 -6.25
C GLN A 115 -20.47 -10.68 -7.26
N ILE A 116 -21.62 -11.24 -7.65
CA ILE A 116 -22.61 -10.57 -8.49
C ILE A 116 -23.18 -9.40 -7.67
N GLY A 117 -22.61 -8.22 -7.88
CA GLY A 117 -22.99 -7.02 -7.13
C GLY A 117 -21.94 -5.91 -7.14
N PHE A 118 -21.37 -5.55 -8.29
CA PHE A 118 -20.72 -4.25 -8.58
C PHE A 118 -19.76 -3.63 -7.53
N ARG A 119 -18.98 -4.40 -6.76
CA ARG A 119 -18.24 -3.89 -5.58
C ARG A 119 -16.70 -3.88 -5.72
N VAL A 120 -16.19 -3.48 -6.88
CA VAL A 120 -14.77 -3.55 -7.33
C VAL A 120 -14.36 -4.88 -7.96
N ASP A 121 -13.98 -4.79 -9.24
CA ASP A 121 -13.36 -5.84 -10.04
C ASP A 121 -11.92 -5.44 -10.34
N THR A 122 -10.96 -6.33 -10.06
CA THR A 122 -9.55 -6.05 -10.25
C THR A 122 -8.94 -6.98 -11.29
N ARG A 123 -8.09 -6.41 -12.13
CA ARG A 123 -7.25 -7.14 -13.07
C ARG A 123 -5.83 -6.64 -12.93
N VAL A 124 -4.89 -7.57 -12.77
CA VAL A 124 -3.47 -7.24 -12.71
C VAL A 124 -2.92 -7.19 -14.13
N HIS A 125 -2.49 -6.01 -14.55
CA HIS A 125 -1.94 -5.77 -15.89
C HIS A 125 -0.44 -6.04 -15.97
N ALA A 126 0.29 -5.62 -14.95
CA ALA A 126 1.73 -5.79 -14.85
C ALA A 126 2.17 -5.84 -13.39
N ILE A 127 3.30 -6.51 -13.15
CA ILE A 127 3.98 -6.54 -11.86
C ILE A 127 5.45 -6.25 -12.13
N GLN A 128 6.04 -5.36 -11.35
CA GLN A 128 7.46 -5.07 -11.40
C GLN A 128 8.01 -5.08 -9.97
N ILE A 129 9.09 -5.84 -9.78
CA ILE A 129 9.85 -5.87 -8.54
C ILE A 129 11.23 -5.33 -8.87
N GLN A 130 11.66 -4.30 -8.15
CA GLN A 130 12.93 -3.63 -8.40
C GLN A 130 13.55 -3.12 -7.12
N ARG A 131 14.89 -3.05 -7.11
CA ARG A 131 15.64 -2.35 -6.07
C ARG A 131 15.80 -0.89 -6.48
N LEU A 132 15.26 0.01 -5.67
CA LEU A 132 15.37 1.45 -5.87
C LEU A 132 16.54 2.01 -5.06
N GLU A 133 17.71 2.14 -5.67
CA GLU A 133 18.91 2.62 -4.96
C GLU A 133 18.73 4.02 -4.37
N ASP A 134 17.97 4.90 -5.04
CA ASP A 134 17.68 6.24 -4.54
C ASP A 134 16.87 6.23 -3.24
N PHE A 135 16.07 5.18 -2.99
CA PHE A 135 15.29 5.05 -1.76
C PHE A 135 16.15 4.62 -0.56
N ALA A 136 17.34 4.08 -0.82
CA ALA A 136 18.29 3.71 0.23
C ALA A 136 19.10 4.91 0.76
N ARG A 137 18.99 6.09 0.13
CA ARG A 137 19.66 7.31 0.59
C ARG A 137 18.98 7.85 1.86
N PRO A 138 19.70 8.55 2.75
CA PRO A 138 19.08 9.31 3.82
C PRO A 138 17.98 10.20 3.27
N PHE A 139 16.79 10.13 3.86
CA PHE A 139 15.59 10.86 3.43
C PHE A 139 15.08 10.52 2.01
N GLY A 140 15.52 9.41 1.40
CA GLY A 140 15.21 9.06 0.00
C GLY A 140 13.72 8.95 -0.34
N THR A 141 12.86 8.72 0.65
CA THR A 141 11.39 8.67 0.50
C THR A 141 10.66 9.85 1.16
N ALA A 142 11.40 10.75 1.81
CA ALA A 142 10.82 11.83 2.60
C ALA A 142 10.45 13.03 1.70
N HIS A 143 9.32 13.68 2.00
CA HIS A 143 8.95 14.93 1.33
C HIS A 143 9.74 16.13 1.89
N ALA A 144 10.20 16.00 3.13
CA ALA A 144 11.12 16.92 3.79
C ALA A 144 12.02 16.10 4.74
N GLY A 145 13.29 16.48 4.85
CA GLY A 145 14.25 15.89 5.77
C GLY A 145 15.18 16.97 6.28
N ASP A 146 15.48 16.94 7.57
CA ASP A 146 16.48 17.80 8.19
C ASP A 146 17.60 16.91 8.74
N SER A 147 18.84 17.25 8.41
CA SER A 147 20.02 16.55 8.89
C SER A 147 20.36 16.91 10.35
N LEU A 148 19.66 17.90 10.94
CA LEU A 148 19.84 18.39 12.31
C LEU A 148 21.31 18.74 12.62
N THR A 149 22.03 19.30 11.64
CA THR A 149 23.48 19.62 11.74
C THR A 149 23.78 21.01 12.32
N GLY A 150 22.79 21.64 12.96
CA GLY A 150 22.92 22.96 13.59
C GLY A 150 23.27 22.89 15.08
N ASN A 151 23.71 24.02 15.63
CA ASN A 151 23.96 24.18 17.08
C ASN A 151 22.74 24.71 17.85
N GLY A 152 21.56 24.77 17.22
CA GLY A 152 20.32 25.19 17.86
C GLY A 152 19.76 24.11 18.78
N THR A 153 19.08 24.52 19.84
CA THR A 153 18.36 23.60 20.73
C THR A 153 17.17 23.00 20.00
N LEU A 154 16.97 21.67 20.13
CA LEU A 154 15.82 20.95 19.55
C LEU A 154 14.46 21.49 20.03
N GLU A 155 14.45 22.19 21.16
CA GLU A 155 13.26 22.78 21.77
C GLU A 155 12.68 23.96 20.98
N ASP A 156 13.46 24.58 20.08
CA ASP A 156 13.04 25.77 19.33
C ASP A 156 12.31 25.45 18.01
N MET A 157 12.04 24.18 17.70
CA MET A 157 11.44 23.74 16.42
C MET A 157 9.90 23.78 16.41
N ALA A 158 9.27 24.77 17.07
CA ALA A 158 7.81 24.95 17.11
C ALA A 158 7.27 25.75 15.92
#